data_AF-A0A0U1QRR2-F1
#
_entry.id   AF-A0A0U1QRR2-F1
#
_cell.length_a   1.000
_cell.length_b   1.000
_cell.length_c   1.000
_cell.angle_alpha   90.00
_cell.angle_beta   90.00
_cell.angle_gamma   90.00
#
_symmetry.space_group_name_H-M   'P 1'
#
loop_
_entity.id
_entity.type
_entity.pdbx_description
1 polymer ?
#
loop_
_entity_poly.entity_id
_entity_poly.type
_entity_poly.pdbx_seq_one_letter_code
_entity_poly.pdbx_strand_id
1 'polypeptide(L)' 'MDPQLAKLLQLTSLYGTLAMYYEHIDPEKHIYFYKKHFEVESQLVQYYWSLQRAPETQSWGENYTG' A
#
# COMPACT_ATOMS: atom_id res chain seq x y z
N MET A 1 -12.51 0.19 5.13
CA MET A 1 -11.18 0.22 4.47
C MET A 1 -10.54 -1.13 4.69
N ASP A 2 -9.96 -1.74 3.65
CA ASP A 2 -9.27 -3.02 3.80
C ASP A 2 -8.15 -2.90 4.87
N PRO A 3 -8.09 -3.77 5.89
CA PRO A 3 -7.13 -3.66 6.98
C PRO A 3 -5.67 -3.77 6.54
N GLN A 4 -5.39 -4.59 5.52
CA GLN A 4 -4.05 -4.73 4.96
C GLN A 4 -3.66 -3.47 4.19
N LEU A 5 -4.59 -2.88 3.44
CA LEU A 5 -4.40 -1.58 2.79
C LEU A 5 -4.09 -0.48 3.80
N ALA A 6 -4.83 -0.43 4.92
CA ALA A 6 -4.59 0.54 6.00
C ALA A 6 -3.20 0.38 6.63
N LYS A 7 -2.78 -0.86 6.90
CA LYS A 7 -1.44 -1.16 7.42
C LYS A 7 -0.34 -0.72 6.45
N LEU A 8 -0.48 -1.02 5.16
CA LEU A 8 0.49 -0.64 4.13
C LEU A 8 0.61 0.89 4.00
N LEU A 9 -0.51 1.61 4.07
CA LEU A 9 -0.50 3.08 4.08
C LEU A 9 0.20 3.65 5.32
N GLN A 10 -0.09 3.11 6.51
CA GLN A 10 0.57 3.54 7.76
C GLN A 10 2.10 3.33 7.71
N LEU A 11 2.54 2.15 7.26
CA LEU A 11 3.97 1.84 7.15
C LEU A 11 4.66 2.69 6.08
N THR A 12 4.03 2.90 4.92
CA THR A 12 4.56 3.75 3.85
C THR A 12 4.78 5.18 4.37
N SER A 13 3.77 5.73 5.06
CA SER A 13 3.85 7.07 5.67
C SER A 13 4.94 7.15 6.74
N LEU A 14 5.06 6.13 7.60
CA LEU A 14 6.06 6.10 8.66
C LEU A 14 7.48 6.11 8.09
N TYR A 15 7.78 5.22 7.15
CA TYR A 15 9.12 5.12 6.59
C TYR A 15 9.48 6.32 5.70
N GLY A 16 8.51 6.91 4.99
CA GLY A 16 8.73 8.16 4.25
C GLY A 16 9.07 9.33 5.19
N THR A 17 8.34 9.45 6.30
CA THR A 17 8.60 10.47 7.34
C THR A 17 9.99 10.30 7.94
N LEU A 18 10.38 9.07 8.29
CA LEU A 18 11.70 8.78 8.85
C LEU A 18 12.83 9.02 7.83
N ALA A 19 12.62 8.67 6.57
CA ALA A 19 13.59 8.95 5.50
C ALA A 19 13.83 10.46 5.35
N MET A 20 12.76 11.26 5.28
CA MET A 20 12.85 12.72 5.23
C MET A 20 13.54 13.30 6.47
N TYR A 21 13.20 12.81 7.67
CA TYR A 21 13.80 13.29 8.91
C TYR A 21 15.32 13.15 8.90
N TYR A 22 15.85 12.04 8.37
CA TYR A 22 17.28 11.79 8.33
C TYR A 22 18.01 12.36 7.10
N GLU A 23 17.30 12.95 6.13
CA GLU A 23 17.83 13.38 4.83
C GLU A 23 19.10 14.25 4.90
N HIS A 24 19.19 15.12 5.90
CA HIS A 24 20.35 16.00 6.13
C HIS A 24 21.07 15.74 7.46
N ILE A 25 20.60 14.77 8.25
CA ILE A 25 21.14 14.46 9.58
C ILE A 25 22.08 13.26 9.51
N ASP A 26 21.65 12.21 8.81
CA ASP A 26 22.35 10.93 8.75
C ASP A 26 22.04 10.23 7.40
N PRO A 27 22.95 10.34 6.41
CA PRO A 27 22.73 9.76 5.09
C PRO A 27 22.52 8.24 5.11
N GLU A 28 23.16 7.52 6.03
CA GLU A 28 23.01 6.07 6.14
C GLU A 28 21.61 5.70 6.61
N LYS A 29 21.10 6.42 7.62
CA LYS A 29 19.70 6.24 8.07
C LYS A 29 18.69 6.68 7.03
N HIS A 30 18.95 7.79 6.31
CA HIS A 30 18.10 8.21 5.19
C HIS A 30 17.98 7.08 4.16
N ILE A 31 19.11 6.53 3.69
CA ILE A 31 19.12 5.43 2.71
C ILE A 31 18.40 4.19 3.27
N TYR A 32 18.61 3.85 4.54
CA TYR A 32 17.95 2.72 5.18
C TYR A 32 16.43 2.86 5.18
N PHE A 33 15.90 3.99 5.67
CA PHE A 33 14.45 4.22 5.72
C PHE A 33 13.86 4.44 4.33
N TYR A 34 14.59 5.05 3.40
CA TYR A 34 14.17 5.18 2.01
C TYR A 34 13.98 3.81 1.35
N LYS A 35 14.92 2.88 1.53
CA LYS A 35 14.78 1.49 1.04
C LYS A 35 13.53 0.82 1.60
N LYS A 36 13.26 1.00 2.90
CA LYS A 36 12.06 0.45 3.55
C LYS A 36 10.77 1.10 3.04
N HIS A 37 10.77 2.41 2.84
CA HIS A 37 9.67 3.14 2.24
C HIS A 37 9.35 2.60 0.85
N PHE A 38 10.36 2.45 -0.01
CA PHE A 38 10.19 1.91 -1.36
C PHE A 38 9.67 0.46 -1.38
N GLU A 39 10.17 -0.39 -0.48
CA GLU A 39 9.71 -1.78 -0.33
C GLU A 39 8.22 -1.86 -0.01
N VAL A 40 7.74 -1.05 0.95
CA VAL A 40 6.33 -1.03 1.36
C VAL A 40 5.45 -0.32 0.34
N GLU A 41 5.92 0.78 -0.26
CA GLU A 41 5.21 1.51 -1.32
C GLU A 41 4.91 0.60 -2.52
N SER A 42 5.88 -0.23 -2.91
CA SER A 42 5.68 -1.21 -3.98
C SER A 42 4.58 -2.22 -3.63
N GLN A 43 4.56 -2.74 -2.40
CA GLN A 43 3.51 -3.64 -1.92
C GLN A 43 2.15 -2.95 -1.85
N LEU A 44 2.12 -1.69 -1.39
CA LEU A 44 0.92 -0.86 -1.34
C LEU A 44 0.29 -0.71 -2.72
N VAL A 45 1.07 -0.30 -3.71
CA VAL A 45 0.60 -0.08 -5.08
C VAL A 45 0.07 -1.37 -5.69
N GLN A 46 0.83 -2.47 -5.56
CA GLN A 46 0.39 -3.78 -6.06
C GLN A 46 -0.92 -4.23 -5.41
N TYR A 47 -1.01 -4.09 -4.09
CA TYR A 47 -2.19 -4.50 -3.32
C TYR A 47 -3.42 -3.65 -3.67
N TYR A 48 -3.28 -2.33 -3.74
CA TYR A 48 -4.35 -1.42 -4.17
C TYR A 48 -4.92 -1.84 -5.53
N TRP A 49 -4.05 -2.09 -6.52
CA TRP A 49 -4.51 -2.52 -7.85
C TRP A 49 -5.07 -3.94 -7.86
N SER A 50 -4.68 -4.82 -6.93
CA SER A 50 -5.31 -6.13 -6.79
C SER A 50 -6.76 -6.01 -6.30
N LEU A 51 -7.02 -5.11 -5.35
CA LEU A 51 -8.38 -4.82 -4.87
C LEU A 51 -9.26 -4.19 -5.95
N GLN A 52 -8.71 -3.31 -6.79
CA GLN A 52 -9.47 -2.69 -7.89
C GLN A 52 -9.71 -3.63 -9.08
N ARG A 53 -8.88 -4.67 -9.24
CA ARG A 53 -9.03 -5.69 -10.30
C ARG A 53 -9.90 -6.87 -9.88
N ALA A 54 -10.21 -7.03 -8.60
CA ALA A 54 -11.23 -7.96 -8.17
C ALA A 54 -12.58 -7.46 -8.74
N PRO A 55 -13.18 -8.17 -9.70
CA PRO A 55 -14.49 -7.75 -10.19
C PRO A 55 -15.50 -7.92 -9.05
N GLU A 56 -16.56 -7.12 -9.09
CA GLU A 56 -17.85 -7.39 -8.46
C GLU A 56 -18.44 -8.73 -8.99
N THR A 57 -17.77 -9.86 -8.78
CA THR A 57 -18.40 -11.17 -8.91
C THR A 57 -19.07 -11.46 -7.58
N GLN A 58 -20.28 -10.94 -7.40
CA GLN A 58 -21.45 -11.68 -6.90
C GLN A 58 -22.58 -10.70 -6.56
N SER A 59 -23.36 -10.27 -7.56
CA SER A 59 -24.68 -9.68 -7.35
C SER A 59 -25.64 -10.18 -8.42
N TRP A 60 -26.38 -11.23 -8.04
CA TRP A 60 -27.70 -11.66 -8.51
C TRP A 60 -28.00 -11.60 -10.01
N GLY A 61 -27.69 -12.70 -10.70
CA GLY A 61 -28.11 -12.97 -12.07
C GLY A 61 -28.69 -14.38 -12.28
N GLU A 62 -29.34 -14.96 -11.27
CA GLU A 62 -30.12 -16.20 -11.40
C GLU A 62 -31.49 -16.00 -10.78
N ASN A 63 -32.31 -15.17 -11.41
CA ASN A 63 -33.77 -15.16 -11.24
C ASN A 63 -34.38 -14.34 -12.39
N TYR A 64 -34.45 -14.90 -13.60
CA TYR A 64 -35.55 -14.63 -14.52
C TYR A 64 -35.73 -15.82 -15.49
N THR A 65 -36.90 -16.44 -15.35
CA THR A 65 -37.51 -17.48 -16.17
C THR A 65 -37.84 -17.02 -17.59
N GLY A 66 -37.85 -17.96 -18.53
CA GLY A 66 -38.49 -17.87 -19.84
C GLY A 66 -38.44 -19.20 -20.55
#